data_AF-A0A507QYQ3-F1
#
_entry.id   AF-A0A507QYQ3-F1
#
_cell.length_a   1.000
_cell.length_b   1.000
_cell.length_c   1.000
_cell.angle_alpha   90.00
_cell.angle_beta   90.00
_cell.angle_gamma   90.00
#
_symmetry.space_group_name_H-M   'P 1'
#
loop_
_entity.id
_entity.type
_entity.pdbx_description
1 polymer ?
#
loop_
_entity_poly.entity_id
_entity_poly.type
_entity_poly.pdbx_seq_one_letter_code
_entity_poly.pdbx_strand_id
1 'polypeptide(L)'
;MALLQTSIVWVIFAIVVTILIAIASIFIYIYQTPRDRSLSVTVTCIFAITSLLATVVLLPADVALISSTVVPKLGRRKDWATQDEVDDITFSLTVVYYFLYSLDALLCLIFVPFTYFWYEEYDDLGEQTTGQRFWNSFKYTLSFIAIAVVLFLVGFFAPTPNGGDGLDLDYFRKLLIENRKRRTRPDIRTWPIDNHRDLRLCLVQLFRICTPPIKANKDRSVNFESSDNIYHVAPIRIEPRTTASIRRQM
;
A
#
# COMPACT_ATOMS: atom_id res chain seq x y z
N MET A 1 -0.64 18.14 27.42
CA MET A 1 0.31 17.04 27.17
C MET A 1 -0.02 16.30 25.87
N ALA A 2 -1.29 15.92 25.63
CA ALA A 2 -1.75 15.27 24.39
C ALA A 2 -1.39 16.07 23.11
N LEU A 3 -1.73 17.37 23.08
CA LEU A 3 -1.47 18.28 21.95
C LEU A 3 0.02 18.43 21.57
N LEU A 4 0.93 18.26 22.54
CA LEU A 4 2.37 18.34 22.25
C LEU A 4 2.88 17.06 21.56
N GLN A 5 2.34 15.90 21.92
CA GLN A 5 2.73 14.64 21.27
C GLN A 5 2.19 14.56 19.85
N THR A 6 0.92 14.96 19.65
CA THR A 6 0.30 14.97 18.32
C THR A 6 0.97 15.99 17.40
N SER A 7 1.24 17.20 17.88
CA SER A 7 1.91 18.23 17.06
C SER A 7 3.33 17.83 16.64
N ILE A 8 4.10 17.15 17.50
CA ILE A 8 5.42 16.62 17.14
C ILE A 8 5.34 15.63 15.98
N VAL A 9 4.36 14.71 15.97
CA VAL A 9 4.20 13.74 14.88
C VAL A 9 3.88 14.44 13.57
N TRP A 10 3.01 15.47 13.60
CA TRP A 10 2.71 16.28 12.41
C TRP A 10 3.92 17.07 11.91
N VAL A 11 4.74 17.62 12.81
CA VAL A 11 5.98 18.32 12.44
C VAL A 11 6.96 17.36 11.77
N ILE A 12 7.17 16.16 12.33
CA ILE A 12 8.02 15.13 11.71
C ILE A 12 7.47 14.75 10.34
N PHE A 13 6.15 14.56 10.20
CA PHE A 13 5.51 14.29 8.93
C PHE A 13 5.78 15.39 7.89
N ALA A 14 5.61 16.66 8.26
CA ALA A 14 5.88 17.80 7.38
C ALA A 14 7.36 17.87 6.93
N ILE A 15 8.30 17.59 7.84
CA ILE A 15 9.73 17.51 7.53
C ILE A 15 10.00 16.39 6.52
N VAL A 16 9.45 15.20 6.76
CA VAL A 16 9.61 14.06 5.85
C VAL A 16 9.04 14.37 4.47
N VAL A 17 7.83 14.94 4.39
CA VAL A 17 7.22 15.36 3.12
C VAL A 17 8.09 16.39 2.38
N THR A 18 8.68 17.35 3.10
CA THR A 18 9.57 18.35 2.50
C THR A 18 10.83 17.72 1.90
N ILE A 19 11.42 16.73 2.60
CA ILE A 19 12.56 15.97 2.09
C ILE A 19 12.17 15.17 0.84
N LEU A 20 10.99 14.56 0.84
CA LEU A 20 10.47 13.82 -0.33
C LEU A 20 10.25 14.73 -1.53
N ILE A 21 9.77 15.97 -1.34
CA ILE A 21 9.66 16.97 -2.41
C ILE A 21 11.02 17.25 -3.04
N ALA A 22 12.06 17.42 -2.21
CA ALA A 22 13.42 17.66 -2.70
C ALA A 22 13.93 16.46 -3.50
N ILE A 23 13.74 15.23 -2.99
CA ILE A 23 14.15 14.00 -3.67
C ILE A 23 13.40 13.84 -5.00
N ALA A 24 12.07 14.03 -5.02
CA ALA A 24 11.25 13.94 -6.22
C ALA A 24 11.66 14.99 -7.27
N SER A 25 11.95 16.22 -6.83
CA SER A 25 12.42 17.30 -7.71
C SER A 25 13.77 16.99 -8.33
N ILE A 26 14.72 16.47 -7.53
CA ILE A 26 16.04 16.03 -8.02
C ILE A 26 15.87 14.87 -9.01
N PHE A 27 15.04 13.88 -8.69
CA PHE A 27 14.79 12.73 -9.55
C PHE A 27 14.28 13.19 -10.92
N ILE A 28 13.26 14.04 -10.95
CA ILE A 28 12.70 14.55 -12.21
C ILE A 28 13.75 15.37 -12.98
N TYR A 29 14.53 16.21 -12.29
CA TYR A 29 15.56 17.01 -12.94
C TYR A 29 16.66 16.16 -13.60
N ILE A 30 17.05 15.04 -12.98
CA ILE A 30 18.05 14.11 -13.52
C ILE A 30 17.53 13.36 -14.75
N TYR A 31 16.28 12.89 -14.70
CA TYR A 31 15.70 12.08 -15.78
C TYR A 31 15.10 12.90 -16.93
N GLN A 32 15.03 14.23 -16.81
CA GLN A 32 14.54 15.09 -17.88
C GLN A 32 15.56 15.27 -19.00
N THR A 33 15.17 14.88 -20.22
CA THR A 33 15.92 15.20 -21.44
C THR A 33 15.96 16.73 -21.62
N PRO A 34 17.15 17.34 -21.77
CA PRO A 34 17.30 18.80 -21.86
C PRO A 34 16.68 19.42 -23.13
N ARG A 35 16.34 18.61 -24.13
CA ARG A 35 15.76 19.05 -25.41
C ARG A 35 14.28 19.42 -25.31
N ASP A 36 13.53 18.75 -24.43
CA ASP A 36 12.04 18.78 -24.42
C ASP A 36 11.48 19.28 -23.08
N ARG A 37 12.17 20.24 -22.45
CA ARG A 37 11.77 20.77 -21.14
C ARG A 37 10.53 21.64 -21.26
N SER A 38 9.37 21.07 -20.96
CA SER A 38 8.14 21.81 -20.72
C SER A 38 7.90 22.00 -19.22
N LEU A 39 7.69 23.26 -18.82
CA LEU A 39 7.49 23.63 -17.42
C LEU A 39 6.20 22.99 -16.87
N SER A 40 5.14 22.93 -17.69
CA SER A 40 3.85 22.30 -17.32
C SER A 40 4.03 20.82 -16.95
N VAL A 41 4.67 20.02 -17.81
CA VAL A 41 4.91 18.58 -17.57
C VAL A 41 5.76 18.37 -16.33
N THR A 42 6.82 19.17 -16.18
CA THR A 42 7.72 19.11 -15.02
C THR A 42 6.97 19.32 -13.71
N VAL A 43 6.19 20.41 -13.63
CA VAL A 43 5.46 20.79 -12.42
C VAL A 43 4.40 19.74 -12.09
N THR A 44 3.60 19.30 -13.07
CA THR A 44 2.59 18.25 -12.85
C THR A 44 3.21 16.95 -12.34
N CYS A 45 4.36 16.54 -12.90
CA CYS A 45 5.06 15.33 -12.47
C CYS A 45 5.60 15.46 -11.04
N ILE A 46 6.20 16.60 -10.68
CA ILE A 46 6.68 16.86 -9.31
C ILE A 46 5.52 16.76 -8.32
N PHE A 47 4.38 17.40 -8.62
CA PHE A 47 3.21 17.36 -7.75
C PHE A 47 2.61 15.95 -7.63
N ALA A 48 2.47 15.22 -8.75
CA ALA A 48 1.94 13.86 -8.75
C ALA A 48 2.81 12.88 -7.94
N ILE A 49 4.12 12.87 -8.20
CA ILE A 49 5.05 11.99 -7.47
C ILE A 49 5.11 12.39 -6.00
N THR A 50 5.16 13.69 -5.68
CA THR A 50 5.14 14.17 -4.30
C THR A 50 3.90 13.70 -3.55
N SER A 51 2.72 13.85 -4.16
CA SER A 51 1.47 13.45 -3.54
C SER A 51 1.43 11.94 -3.27
N LEU A 52 1.81 11.13 -4.26
CA LEU A 52 1.90 9.67 -4.09
C LEU A 52 2.87 9.28 -2.96
N LEU A 53 4.04 9.92 -2.88
CA LEU A 53 5.01 9.69 -1.82
C LEU A 53 4.47 10.12 -0.45
N ALA A 54 3.73 11.23 -0.38
CA ALA A 54 3.07 11.69 0.83
C ALA A 54 2.00 10.69 1.30
N THR A 55 1.20 10.13 0.39
CA THR A 55 0.21 9.07 0.68
C THR A 55 0.88 7.81 1.23
N VAL A 56 2.03 7.40 0.69
CA VAL A 56 2.78 6.24 1.19
C VAL A 56 3.33 6.48 2.60
N VAL A 57 3.84 7.68 2.89
CA VAL A 57 4.36 8.06 4.22
C VAL A 57 3.25 8.31 5.23
N LEU A 58 2.02 8.59 4.80
CA LEU A 58 0.87 8.70 5.69
C LEU A 58 0.59 7.38 6.42
N LEU A 59 0.83 6.24 5.79
CA LEU A 59 0.62 4.91 6.39
C LEU A 59 1.45 4.69 7.67
N PRO A 60 2.80 4.85 7.69
CA PRO A 60 3.56 4.74 8.92
C PRO A 60 3.26 5.88 9.91
N ALA A 61 2.88 7.07 9.45
CA ALA A 61 2.48 8.17 10.32
C ALA A 61 1.18 7.84 11.10
N ASP A 62 0.21 7.23 10.44
CA ASP A 62 -1.04 6.74 11.04
C ASP A 62 -0.75 5.70 12.14
N VAL A 63 0.07 4.70 11.82
CA VAL A 63 0.51 3.69 12.81
C VAL A 63 1.20 4.35 14.01
N ALA A 64 2.06 5.33 13.78
CA ALA A 64 2.74 6.05 14.86
C ALA A 64 1.77 6.87 15.72
N LEU A 65 0.79 7.54 15.09
CA LEU A 65 -0.19 8.37 15.78
C LEU A 65 -1.12 7.52 16.65
N ILE A 66 -1.67 6.43 16.11
CA ILE A 66 -2.54 5.52 16.87
C ILE A 66 -1.75 4.82 17.97
N SER A 67 -0.54 4.35 17.68
CA SER A 67 0.34 3.70 18.67
C SER A 67 0.67 4.61 19.85
N SER A 68 0.76 5.93 19.63
CA SER A 68 1.03 6.89 20.71
C SER A 68 -0.08 6.96 21.78
N THR A 69 -1.31 6.55 21.43
CA THR A 69 -2.48 6.57 22.33
C THR A 69 -2.56 5.33 23.24
N VAL A 70 -1.81 4.27 22.93
CA VAL A 70 -1.86 2.98 23.63
C VAL A 70 -0.56 2.74 24.40
N VAL A 71 -0.66 2.20 25.62
CA VAL A 71 0.52 1.76 26.39
C VAL A 71 0.94 0.38 25.88
N PRO A 72 2.15 0.21 25.28
CA PRO A 72 2.54 -1.03 24.62
C PRO A 72 2.57 -2.26 25.55
N LYS A 73 2.82 -2.05 26.84
CA LYS A 73 2.95 -3.12 27.84
C LYS A 73 1.63 -3.59 28.45
N LEU A 74 0.61 -2.72 28.47
CA LEU A 74 -0.66 -3.00 29.14
C LEU A 74 -1.84 -3.12 28.17
N GLY A 75 -1.68 -2.75 26.89
CA GLY A 75 -2.78 -2.70 25.91
C GLY A 75 -3.89 -1.71 26.26
N ARG A 76 -3.71 -0.92 27.33
CA ARG A 76 -4.65 0.10 27.80
C ARG A 76 -4.30 1.44 27.18
N ARG A 77 -5.31 2.27 26.93
CA ARG A 77 -5.10 3.66 26.56
C ARG A 77 -4.34 4.41 27.65
N LYS A 78 -3.52 5.37 27.23
CA LYS A 78 -2.76 6.22 28.15
C LYS A 78 -3.72 7.15 28.90
N ASP A 79 -3.38 7.56 30.11
CA ASP A 79 -4.33 8.26 31.00
C ASP A 79 -4.75 9.65 30.47
N TRP A 80 -4.03 10.21 29.49
CA TRP A 80 -4.40 11.44 28.77
C TRP A 80 -5.26 11.20 27.52
N ALA A 81 -5.34 9.96 27.03
CA ALA A 81 -6.06 9.59 25.81
C ALA A 81 -7.54 9.29 26.13
N THR A 82 -8.25 10.33 26.58
CA THR A 82 -9.71 10.33 26.68
C THR A 82 -10.35 10.07 25.31
N GLN A 83 -11.58 9.55 25.31
CA GLN A 83 -12.29 9.19 24.08
C GLN A 83 -12.41 10.40 23.13
N ASP A 84 -12.70 11.59 23.67
CA ASP A 84 -12.83 12.83 22.90
C ASP A 84 -11.52 13.23 22.19
N GLU A 85 -10.37 13.06 22.83
CA GLU A 85 -9.05 13.37 22.25
C GLU A 85 -8.67 12.39 21.13
N VAL A 86 -9.00 11.10 21.31
CA VAL A 86 -8.77 10.09 20.26
C VAL A 86 -9.68 10.34 19.06
N ASP A 87 -10.90 10.77 19.29
CA ASP A 87 -11.86 11.06 18.23
C ASP A 87 -11.41 12.31 17.42
N ASP A 88 -10.85 13.33 18.06
CA ASP A 88 -10.27 14.49 17.36
C ASP A 88 -9.05 14.12 16.50
N ILE A 89 -8.15 13.29 17.05
CA ILE A 89 -6.97 12.78 16.33
C ILE A 89 -7.38 11.94 15.11
N THR A 90 -8.33 11.02 15.28
CA THR A 90 -8.81 10.16 14.19
C THR A 90 -9.60 10.94 13.16
N PHE A 91 -10.34 11.97 13.56
CA PHE A 91 -11.00 12.89 12.63
C PHE A 91 -9.99 13.63 11.76
N SER A 92 -8.94 14.21 12.36
CA SER A 92 -7.87 14.89 11.63
C SER A 92 -7.16 13.96 10.62
N LEU A 93 -6.81 12.75 11.05
CA LEU A 93 -6.27 11.71 10.15
C LEU A 93 -7.23 11.42 8.99
N THR A 94 -8.51 11.21 9.28
CA THR A 94 -9.53 10.90 8.28
C THR A 94 -9.63 12.01 7.23
N VAL A 95 -9.59 13.28 7.66
CA VAL A 95 -9.59 14.43 6.75
C VAL A 95 -8.37 14.41 5.84
N VAL A 96 -7.16 14.18 6.37
CA VAL A 96 -5.93 14.13 5.58
C VAL A 96 -5.91 12.94 4.61
N TYR A 97 -6.42 11.78 5.04
CA TYR A 97 -6.61 10.62 4.18
C TYR A 97 -7.52 10.95 3.00
N TYR A 98 -8.74 11.44 3.25
CA TYR A 98 -9.65 11.79 2.16
C TYR A 98 -9.08 12.87 1.25
N PHE A 99 -8.38 13.86 1.81
CA PHE A 99 -7.73 14.91 1.04
C PHE A 99 -6.66 14.32 0.10
N LEU A 100 -5.68 13.58 0.61
CA LEU A 100 -4.59 13.03 -0.21
C LEU A 100 -5.09 12.04 -1.26
N TYR A 101 -6.00 11.12 -0.89
CA TYR A 101 -6.56 10.19 -1.87
C TYR A 101 -7.39 10.88 -2.95
N SER A 102 -8.15 11.92 -2.59
CA SER A 102 -8.89 12.72 -3.57
C SER A 102 -7.96 13.52 -4.48
N LEU A 103 -6.87 14.05 -3.92
CA LEU A 103 -5.87 14.82 -4.64
C LEU A 103 -5.08 13.92 -5.60
N ASP A 104 -4.71 12.70 -5.19
CA ASP A 104 -4.12 11.69 -6.06
C ASP A 104 -5.05 11.33 -7.22
N ALA A 105 -6.33 11.07 -6.94
CA ALA A 105 -7.32 10.76 -7.97
C ALA A 105 -7.48 11.90 -8.97
N LEU A 106 -7.52 13.15 -8.49
CA LEU A 106 -7.63 14.35 -9.30
C LEU A 106 -6.35 14.55 -10.16
N LEU A 107 -5.17 14.40 -9.56
CA LEU A 107 -3.90 14.50 -10.26
C LEU A 107 -3.78 13.44 -11.37
N CYS A 108 -4.12 12.18 -11.07
CA CYS A 108 -4.00 11.08 -12.02
C CYS A 108 -5.04 11.14 -13.15
N LEU A 109 -6.30 11.46 -12.83
CA LEU A 109 -7.39 11.42 -13.81
C LEU A 109 -7.58 12.72 -14.60
N ILE A 110 -7.16 13.85 -14.04
CA ILE A 110 -7.37 15.17 -14.66
C ILE A 110 -6.03 15.78 -15.06
N PHE A 111 -5.15 16.05 -14.10
CA PHE A 111 -3.93 16.83 -14.39
C PHE A 111 -2.94 16.11 -15.30
N VAL A 112 -2.67 14.82 -15.09
CA VAL A 112 -1.76 14.05 -15.95
C VAL A 112 -2.23 14.01 -17.41
N PRO A 113 -3.46 13.57 -17.73
CA PRO A 113 -3.93 13.56 -19.11
C PRO A 113 -4.10 14.98 -19.68
N PHE A 114 -4.52 15.96 -18.88
CA PHE A 114 -4.58 17.36 -19.31
C PHE A 114 -3.21 17.87 -19.75
N THR A 115 -2.18 17.67 -18.92
CA THR A 115 -0.82 18.12 -19.21
C THR A 115 -0.22 17.39 -20.41
N TYR A 116 -0.58 16.12 -20.63
CA TYR A 116 -0.22 15.37 -21.84
C TYR A 116 -0.81 16.03 -23.11
N PHE A 117 -2.13 16.22 -23.17
CA PHE A 117 -2.78 16.85 -24.33
C PHE A 117 -2.36 18.31 -24.53
N TRP A 118 -2.08 19.03 -23.45
CA TRP A 118 -1.55 20.39 -23.50
C TRP A 118 -0.13 20.44 -24.10
N TYR A 119 0.69 19.44 -23.79
CA TYR A 119 2.04 19.32 -24.33
C TYR A 119 2.03 18.90 -25.80
N GLU A 120 1.15 17.98 -26.20
CA GLU A 120 1.04 17.52 -27.59
C GLU A 120 0.57 18.65 -28.53
N GLU A 121 -0.40 19.47 -28.12
CA GLU A 121 -0.84 20.68 -28.85
C GLU A 121 0.20 21.83 -28.80
N TYR A 122 1.38 21.63 -28.20
CA TYR A 122 2.48 22.59 -28.22
C TYR A 122 3.42 22.45 -29.39
N ASP A 123 3.51 21.26 -29.97
CA ASP A 123 4.42 21.01 -31.09
C ASP A 123 3.77 21.28 -32.46
N ASP A 124 2.44 21.44 -32.52
CA ASP A 124 1.75 21.88 -33.72
C ASP A 124 1.97 23.39 -33.95
N LEU A 125 2.84 23.69 -34.93
CA LEU A 125 3.38 25.00 -35.36
C LEU A 125 2.34 26.04 -35.86
N GLY A 126 1.09 26.01 -35.40
CA GLY A 126 -0.02 26.84 -35.90
C GLY A 126 -0.57 27.81 -34.86
N GLU A 127 -0.88 29.03 -35.31
CA GLU A 127 -1.36 30.22 -34.60
C GLU A 127 -2.62 30.04 -33.71
N GLN A 128 -2.60 29.14 -32.73
CA GLN A 128 -3.69 29.01 -31.78
C GLN A 128 -3.48 29.90 -30.55
N THR A 129 -4.51 30.70 -30.24
CA THR A 129 -4.57 31.49 -29.00
C THR A 129 -4.53 30.55 -27.78
N THR A 130 -3.85 30.97 -26.71
CA THR A 130 -3.71 30.19 -25.46
C THR A 130 -5.04 29.71 -24.88
N GLY A 131 -6.11 30.48 -25.05
CA GLY A 131 -7.46 30.11 -24.63
C GLY A 131 -8.10 28.99 -25.46
N GLN A 132 -7.87 28.98 -26.78
CA GLN A 132 -8.40 27.93 -27.66
C GLN A 132 -7.70 26.59 -27.40
N ARG A 133 -6.40 26.63 -27.12
CA ARG A 133 -5.59 25.48 -26.71
C ARG A 133 -6.09 24.89 -25.40
N PHE A 134 -6.39 25.74 -24.41
CA PHE A 134 -6.94 25.29 -23.13
C PHE A 134 -8.25 24.55 -23.30
N TRP A 135 -9.15 25.11 -24.12
CA TRP A 135 -10.44 24.50 -24.37
C TRP A 135 -10.34 23.19 -25.16
N ASN A 136 -9.41 23.09 -26.11
CA ASN A 136 -9.17 21.86 -26.87
C ASN A 136 -8.59 20.76 -25.99
N SER A 137 -7.51 21.03 -25.24
CA SER A 137 -6.94 20.06 -24.30
C SER A 137 -7.97 19.61 -23.26
N PHE A 138 -8.80 20.54 -22.75
CA PHE A 138 -9.85 20.22 -21.80
C PHE A 138 -10.92 19.28 -22.37
N LYS A 139 -11.33 19.44 -23.64
CA LYS A 139 -12.27 18.50 -24.30
C LYS A 139 -11.70 17.09 -24.37
N TYR A 140 -10.43 16.94 -24.72
CA TYR A 140 -9.78 15.64 -24.78
C TYR A 140 -9.64 15.01 -23.39
N THR A 141 -9.30 15.80 -22.37
CA THR A 141 -9.30 15.34 -20.98
C THR A 141 -10.70 14.88 -20.53
N LEU A 142 -11.76 15.61 -20.89
CA LEU A 142 -13.13 15.21 -20.56
C LEU A 142 -13.52 13.88 -21.23
N SER A 143 -13.10 13.68 -22.48
CA SER A 143 -13.28 12.40 -23.17
C SER A 143 -12.53 11.26 -22.46
N PHE A 144 -11.31 11.49 -21.99
CA PHE A 144 -10.55 10.52 -21.21
C PHE A 144 -11.25 10.18 -19.88
N ILE A 145 -11.76 11.18 -19.17
CA ILE A 145 -12.53 10.99 -17.94
C ILE A 145 -13.79 10.16 -18.22
N ALA A 146 -14.50 10.41 -19.33
CA ALA A 146 -15.66 9.61 -19.72
C ALA A 146 -15.29 8.13 -19.92
N ILE A 147 -14.17 7.85 -20.59
CA ILE A 147 -13.66 6.47 -20.75
C ILE A 147 -13.31 5.87 -19.38
N ALA A 148 -12.63 6.61 -18.51
CA ALA A 148 -12.30 6.15 -17.16
C ALA A 148 -13.55 5.82 -16.33
N VAL A 149 -14.62 6.63 -16.45
CA VAL A 149 -15.91 6.36 -15.80
C VAL A 149 -16.55 5.10 -16.38
N VAL A 150 -16.54 4.90 -17.70
CA VAL A 150 -17.06 3.65 -18.30
C VAL A 150 -16.27 2.44 -17.81
N LEU A 151 -14.94 2.51 -17.76
CA LEU A 151 -14.11 1.44 -17.21
C LEU A 151 -14.39 1.18 -15.73
N PHE A 152 -14.62 2.24 -14.94
CA PHE A 152 -15.01 2.12 -13.54
C PHE A 152 -16.38 1.46 -13.38
N LEU A 153 -17.36 1.86 -14.19
CA LEU A 153 -18.69 1.23 -14.20
C LEU A 153 -18.58 -0.24 -14.63
N VAL A 154 -17.82 -0.55 -15.67
CA VAL A 154 -17.58 -1.93 -16.10
C VAL A 154 -16.88 -2.72 -15.00
N GLY A 155 -15.89 -2.16 -14.31
CA GLY A 155 -15.23 -2.80 -13.17
C GLY A 155 -16.17 -3.02 -11.98
N PHE A 156 -17.11 -2.11 -11.75
CA PHE A 156 -18.13 -2.22 -10.71
C PHE A 156 -19.22 -3.24 -11.07
N PHE A 157 -19.61 -3.31 -12.36
CA PHE A 157 -20.63 -4.23 -12.86
C PHE A 157 -20.07 -5.56 -13.33
N ALA A 158 -18.75 -5.74 -13.39
CA ALA A 158 -18.10 -6.99 -13.76
C ALA A 158 -18.47 -8.06 -12.72
N PRO A 159 -19.30 -9.06 -13.08
CA PRO A 159 -19.77 -10.05 -12.12
C PRO A 159 -18.60 -10.90 -11.64
N THR A 160 -18.43 -11.01 -10.33
CA THR A 160 -17.56 -12.04 -9.75
C THR A 160 -18.21 -13.40 -9.99
N PRO A 161 -17.48 -14.42 -10.49
CA PRO A 161 -18.06 -15.67 -11.00
C PRO A 161 -18.57 -16.65 -9.92
N ASN A 162 -19.03 -16.17 -8.76
CA ASN A 162 -19.71 -16.99 -7.76
C ASN A 162 -21.17 -16.57 -7.71
N GLY A 163 -21.96 -17.25 -8.53
CA GLY A 163 -23.30 -16.86 -8.95
C GLY A 163 -24.36 -16.69 -7.86
N GLY A 164 -25.38 -15.92 -8.24
CA GLY A 164 -26.57 -15.66 -7.47
C GLY A 164 -27.03 -14.23 -7.70
N ASP A 165 -28.01 -14.08 -8.59
CA ASP A 165 -28.58 -12.82 -9.05
C ASP A 165 -28.89 -11.81 -7.93
N GLY A 166 -28.56 -10.55 -8.20
CA GLY A 166 -29.00 -9.41 -7.40
C GLY A 166 -27.83 -8.59 -6.86
N LEU A 167 -27.40 -7.62 -7.66
CA LEU A 167 -26.72 -6.38 -7.28
C LEU A 167 -25.97 -6.41 -5.94
N ASP A 168 -24.65 -6.38 -6.01
CA ASP A 168 -23.66 -6.25 -4.92
C ASP A 168 -24.03 -5.19 -3.85
N LEU A 169 -24.94 -4.26 -4.16
CA LEU A 169 -25.60 -3.39 -3.18
C LEU A 169 -26.22 -4.15 -2.00
N ASP A 170 -26.82 -5.32 -2.17
CA ASP A 170 -27.40 -6.07 -1.04
C ASP A 170 -26.31 -6.67 -0.14
N TYR A 171 -25.16 -7.01 -0.70
CA TYR A 171 -23.97 -7.39 0.07
C TYR A 171 -23.40 -6.19 0.85
N PHE A 172 -23.21 -5.03 0.20
CA PHE A 172 -22.80 -3.80 0.88
C PHE A 172 -23.82 -3.35 1.94
N ARG A 173 -25.11 -3.44 1.63
CA ARG A 173 -26.21 -3.11 2.55
C ARG A 173 -26.23 -4.05 3.74
N LYS A 174 -25.98 -5.35 3.53
CA LYS A 174 -25.82 -6.33 4.61
C LYS A 174 -24.61 -5.98 5.49
N LEU A 175 -23.46 -5.63 4.93
CA LEU A 175 -22.28 -5.21 5.68
C LEU A 175 -22.50 -3.91 6.50
N LEU A 176 -23.23 -2.94 5.95
CA LEU A 176 -23.59 -1.70 6.64
C LEU A 176 -24.62 -1.92 7.76
N ILE A 177 -25.57 -2.85 7.58
CA ILE A 177 -26.57 -3.22 8.58
C ILE A 177 -25.94 -4.07 9.70
N GLU A 178 -25.05 -5.00 9.35
CA GLU A 178 -24.31 -5.86 10.28
C GLU A 178 -23.44 -5.02 11.23
N ASN A 179 -22.71 -4.03 10.71
CA ASN A 179 -21.91 -3.12 11.53
C ASN A 179 -22.77 -2.22 12.44
N ARG A 180 -23.99 -1.87 12.01
CA ARG A 180 -24.92 -1.06 12.83
C ARG A 180 -25.51 -1.84 14.00
N LYS A 181 -25.76 -3.14 13.83
CA LYS A 181 -26.21 -4.03 14.91
C LYS A 181 -25.14 -4.31 15.97
N ARG A 182 -23.86 -4.18 15.63
CA ARG A 182 -22.75 -4.35 16.60
C ARG A 182 -22.52 -3.13 17.51
N ARG A 183 -22.89 -1.93 17.07
CA ARG A 183 -22.81 -0.70 17.90
C ARG A 183 -23.94 -0.57 18.95
N THR A 184 -24.98 -1.40 18.87
CA THR A 184 -26.15 -1.34 19.77
C THR A 184 -26.19 -2.45 20.82
N ARG A 185 -25.16 -3.32 20.90
CA ARG A 185 -24.97 -4.22 22.05
C ARG A 185 -23.81 -3.72 22.92
N PRO A 186 -24.05 -3.18 24.12
CA PRO A 186 -23.02 -3.06 25.13
C PRO A 186 -22.85 -4.43 25.79
N ASP A 187 -22.20 -5.38 25.12
CA ASP A 187 -21.79 -6.62 25.78
C ASP A 187 -20.36 -6.47 26.29
N ILE A 188 -20.28 -6.01 27.54
CA ILE A 188 -19.09 -6.03 28.37
C ILE A 188 -18.85 -7.49 28.76
N ARG A 189 -18.07 -8.22 27.96
CA ARG A 189 -17.38 -9.42 28.46
C ARG A 189 -16.11 -9.76 27.68
N THR A 190 -14.99 -9.35 28.27
CA THR A 190 -13.69 -10.05 28.34
C THR A 190 -13.11 -10.64 27.04
N TRP A 191 -12.16 -9.91 26.45
CA TRP A 191 -11.11 -10.52 25.63
C TRP A 191 -9.92 -10.87 26.54
N PRO A 192 -9.60 -12.15 26.81
CA PRO A 192 -8.33 -12.53 27.39
C PRO A 192 -7.31 -12.59 26.24
N ILE A 193 -6.40 -11.62 26.18
CA ILE A 193 -5.23 -11.70 25.30
C ILE A 193 -4.08 -12.23 26.14
N ASP A 194 -3.86 -13.55 26.06
CA ASP A 194 -2.66 -14.19 26.58
C ASP A 194 -1.51 -14.00 25.58
N ASN A 195 -0.57 -13.17 26.03
CA ASN A 195 0.66 -12.75 25.39
C ASN A 195 1.67 -13.91 25.25
N HIS A 196 1.98 -14.33 24.01
CA HIS A 196 3.35 -14.66 23.52
C HIS A 196 3.36 -15.41 22.16
N ARG A 197 2.23 -15.92 21.66
CA ARG A 197 2.19 -16.69 20.40
C ARG A 197 1.89 -15.87 19.13
N ASP A 198 1.33 -14.66 19.28
CA ASP A 198 0.83 -13.88 18.14
C ASP A 198 1.92 -13.08 17.40
N LEU A 199 3.06 -12.79 18.03
CA LEU A 199 4.15 -12.06 17.38
C LEU A 199 4.84 -12.89 16.29
N ARG A 200 4.86 -14.22 16.43
CA ARG A 200 5.39 -15.13 15.39
C ARG A 200 4.41 -15.31 14.23
N LEU A 201 3.10 -15.23 14.48
CA LEU A 201 2.08 -15.32 13.44
C LEU A 201 1.99 -14.04 12.60
N CYS A 202 2.15 -12.86 13.20
CA CYS A 202 2.20 -11.59 12.44
C CYS A 202 3.41 -11.50 11.49
N LEU A 203 4.60 -11.97 11.92
CA LEU A 203 5.79 -11.97 11.06
C LEU A 203 5.68 -12.99 9.91
N VAL A 204 5.05 -14.14 10.15
CA VAL A 204 4.83 -15.16 9.09
C VAL A 204 3.75 -14.72 8.10
N GLN A 205 2.73 -13.98 8.53
CA GLN A 205 1.70 -13.43 7.64
C GLN A 205 2.22 -12.29 6.77
N LEU A 206 3.10 -11.42 7.31
CA LEU A 206 3.75 -10.37 6.52
C LEU A 206 4.67 -10.93 5.43
N PHE A 207 5.35 -12.06 5.68
CA PHE A 207 6.20 -12.71 4.66
C PHE A 207 5.40 -13.41 3.55
N ARG A 208 4.15 -13.82 3.84
CA ARG A 208 3.28 -14.52 2.88
C ARG A 208 2.59 -13.60 1.87
N ILE A 209 2.57 -12.29 2.14
CA ILE A 209 2.00 -11.27 1.24
C ILE A 209 3.01 -10.84 0.16
N CYS A 210 4.32 -11.00 0.38
CA CYS A 210 5.37 -10.56 -0.55
C CYS A 210 5.83 -11.62 -1.57
N THR A 211 5.30 -12.85 -1.58
CA THR A 211 5.63 -13.86 -2.61
C THR A 211 4.36 -14.31 -3.35
N PRO A 212 4.27 -14.11 -4.68
CA PRO A 212 3.15 -14.63 -5.44
C PRO A 212 3.21 -16.18 -5.43
N PRO A 213 2.07 -16.88 -5.24
CA PRO A 213 2.07 -18.33 -5.34
C PRO A 213 2.29 -18.74 -6.80
N ILE A 214 3.45 -19.31 -7.09
CA ILE A 214 3.68 -20.09 -8.31
C ILE A 214 2.67 -21.23 -8.28
N LYS A 215 1.66 -21.19 -9.18
CA LYS A 215 0.68 -22.26 -9.38
C LYS A 215 1.43 -23.52 -9.84
N ALA A 216 1.64 -24.45 -8.92
CA ALA A 216 1.99 -25.82 -9.28
C ALA A 216 0.79 -26.46 -10.00
N ASN A 217 1.03 -26.84 -11.25
CA ASN A 217 0.11 -27.51 -12.14
C ASN A 217 -0.38 -28.83 -11.52
N LYS A 218 -1.69 -28.94 -11.28
CA LYS A 218 -2.37 -30.09 -10.68
C LYS A 218 -2.85 -31.06 -11.75
N ASP A 219 -1.96 -31.44 -12.68
CA ASP A 219 -2.21 -32.50 -13.66
C ASP A 219 -0.94 -33.34 -13.84
N ARG A 220 -0.59 -34.10 -12.80
CA ARG A 220 0.20 -35.32 -12.97
C ARG A 220 -0.10 -36.31 -11.85
N SER A 221 -1.11 -37.13 -12.08
CA SER A 221 -1.28 -38.42 -11.42
C SER A 221 -0.05 -39.29 -11.70
N VAL A 222 0.85 -39.40 -10.72
CA VAL A 222 1.84 -40.48 -10.67
C VAL A 222 1.49 -41.33 -9.46
N ASN A 223 1.08 -42.55 -9.76
CA ASN A 223 0.80 -43.60 -8.81
C ASN A 223 2.02 -43.84 -7.91
N PHE A 224 1.82 -43.85 -6.59
CA PHE A 224 2.76 -44.49 -5.69
C PHE A 224 2.01 -45.50 -4.84
N GLU A 225 2.09 -46.73 -5.31
CA GLU A 225 1.67 -47.94 -4.63
C GLU A 225 2.67 -48.25 -3.51
N SER A 226 2.13 -48.53 -2.33
CA SER A 226 2.63 -49.44 -1.28
C SER A 226 4.09 -49.93 -1.38
N SER A 227 4.89 -49.68 -0.36
CA SER A 227 5.44 -50.76 0.49
C SER A 227 6.38 -50.21 1.57
N ASP A 228 6.13 -50.67 2.79
CA ASP A 228 7.06 -50.71 3.92
C ASP A 228 8.47 -51.10 3.47
N ASN A 229 9.53 -50.38 3.90
CA ASN A 229 10.65 -50.98 4.63
C ASN A 229 11.79 -50.00 4.97
N ILE A 230 12.42 -50.28 6.12
CA ILE A 230 13.82 -49.99 6.47
C ILE A 230 14.14 -48.60 7.04
N TYR A 231 14.01 -48.52 8.36
CA TYR A 231 15.00 -47.87 9.22
C TYR A 231 16.33 -48.64 9.11
N HIS A 232 17.42 -48.01 8.68
CA HIS A 232 18.77 -48.39 9.11
C HIS A 232 19.71 -47.19 9.08
N VAL A 233 20.07 -46.77 10.30
CA VAL A 233 21.10 -45.80 10.65
C VAL A 233 22.47 -46.42 10.38
N ALA A 234 23.36 -45.71 9.69
CA ALA A 234 24.78 -46.02 9.61
C ALA A 234 25.61 -44.89 10.29
N PRO A 235 26.42 -45.19 11.32
CA PRO A 235 27.20 -44.18 12.05
C PRO A 235 28.56 -43.91 11.39
N ILE A 236 28.95 -42.64 11.35
CA ILE A 236 30.27 -42.16 10.89
C ILE A 236 31.31 -42.45 11.98
N ARG A 237 32.28 -43.32 11.69
CA ARG A 237 33.42 -43.67 12.54
C ARG A 237 34.65 -42.85 12.15
N ILE A 238 35.18 -42.09 13.10
CA ILE A 238 36.44 -41.33 13.00
C ILE A 238 37.55 -42.22 13.57
N GLU A 239 38.59 -42.52 12.78
CA GLU A 239 39.78 -43.26 13.22
C GLU A 239 40.99 -42.31 13.36
N PRO A 240 41.79 -42.41 14.45
CA PRO A 240 42.99 -41.61 14.64
C PRO A 240 44.23 -42.27 13.99
N ARG A 241 45.05 -41.47 13.30
CA ARG A 241 46.37 -41.85 12.77
C ARG A 241 47.43 -41.75 13.87
N THR A 242 48.13 -42.84 14.14
CA THR A 242 49.42 -42.83 14.85
C THR A 242 50.50 -43.54 14.03
N THR A 243 51.68 -42.94 14.08
CA THR A 243 52.99 -43.26 13.51
C THR A 243 53.50 -44.69 13.70
N ALA A 244 54.17 -45.27 12.68
CA ALA A 244 55.60 -45.68 12.70
C ALA A 244 56.02 -46.73 11.62
N SER A 245 57.25 -46.53 11.10
CA SER A 245 58.22 -47.52 10.57
C SER A 245 57.98 -48.07 9.14
N ILE A 246 58.84 -47.78 8.14
CA ILE A 246 60.19 -48.30 7.79
C ILE A 246 60.13 -49.46 6.76
N ARG A 247 60.97 -49.31 5.71
CA ARG A 247 61.65 -50.31 4.84
C ARG A 247 61.12 -50.64 3.42
N ARG A 248 61.96 -50.22 2.45
CA ARG A 248 62.71 -50.99 1.42
C ARG A 248 62.00 -51.60 0.19
N GLN A 249 62.64 -51.28 -0.96
CA GLN A 249 62.91 -52.09 -2.16
C GLN A 249 61.66 -52.40 -3.02
N MET A 250 61.64 -52.22 -4.35
CA MET A 250 62.67 -52.14 -5.39
C MET A 250 62.36 -51.01 -6.38
#